data_AF-A0A2I0QZ53-F1
#
_entry.id   AF-A0A2I0QZ53-F1
#
_cell.length_a   1.000
_cell.length_b   1.000
_cell.length_c   1.000
_cell.angle_alpha   90.00
_cell.angle_beta   90.00
_cell.angle_gamma   90.00
#
_symmetry.space_group_name_H-M   'P 1'
#
loop_
_entity.id
_entity.type
_entity.pdbx_description
1 polymer ?
#
loop_
_entity_poly.entity_id
_entity_poly.type
_entity_poly.pdbx_seq_one_letter_code
_entity_poly.pdbx_strand_id
1 'polypeptide(L)' 'MIVEHFDLIKSQQKTEKLELYFEEKETQPQEFSDRSLVSKGFHKEVIIQDFPLRGKFVFLHVKRRRWTDKNI' A
#
# COMPACT_ATOMS: atom_id res chain seq x y z
N MET A 1 9.10 -4.30 7.32
CA MET A 1 9.34 -3.23 6.32
C MET A 1 8.11 -3.07 5.40
N ILE A 2 7.83 -1.91 4.81
CA ILE A 2 6.62 -1.71 3.97
C ILE A 2 6.44 -2.77 2.86
N VAL A 3 7.55 -3.25 2.29
CA VAL A 3 7.58 -4.31 1.25
C VAL A 3 7.13 -5.69 1.74
N GLU A 4 7.04 -5.92 3.04
CA GLU A 4 6.49 -7.16 3.61
C GLU A 4 4.97 -7.21 3.44
N HIS A 5 4.29 -6.06 3.49
CA HIS A 5 2.83 -5.97 3.47
C HIS A 5 2.25 -5.41 2.17
N PHE A 6 3.07 -4.71 1.38
CA PHE A 6 2.63 -4.04 0.16
C PHE A 6 3.48 -4.45 -1.04
N ASP A 7 2.84 -4.56 -2.20
CA ASP A 7 3.49 -4.76 -3.48
C ASP A 7 3.70 -3.41 -4.18
N LEU A 8 4.91 -3.19 -4.71
CA LEU A 8 5.20 -2.05 -5.58
C LEU A 8 4.61 -2.33 -6.97
N ILE A 9 3.48 -1.70 -7.28
CA ILE A 9 2.78 -1.93 -8.55
C ILE A 9 3.29 -1.02 -9.68
N LYS A 10 3.87 0.13 -9.32
CA LYS A 10 4.33 1.12 -10.29
C LYS A 10 5.35 2.06 -9.65
N SER A 11 6.33 2.48 -10.44
CA SER A 11 7.23 3.56 -10.11
C SER A 11 7.28 4.57 -11.25
N GLN A 12 7.21 5.86 -10.93
CA GLN A 12 7.43 6.94 -11.88
C GLN A 12 8.51 7.87 -11.36
N GLN A 13 9.49 8.14 -12.21
CA GLN A 13 10.54 9.08 -11.89
C GLN A 13 10.39 10.31 -12.78
N LYS A 14 10.30 11.47 -12.14
CA LYS A 14 10.33 12.79 -12.78
C LYS A 14 11.64 13.47 -12.37
N THR A 15 11.93 14.64 -12.96
CA THR A 15 13.19 15.38 -12.74
C THR A 15 13.51 15.55 -11.26
N GLU A 16 12.51 15.94 -10.45
CA GLU A 16 12.67 16.23 -9.02
C GLU A 16 11.83 15.35 -8.09
N LYS A 17 11.10 14.37 -8.65
CA LYS A 17 10.15 13.54 -7.89
C LYS A 17 10.31 12.07 -8.20
N LEU A 18 10.17 11.25 -7.17
CA LEU A 18 10.03 9.80 -7.26
C LEU A 18 8.66 9.42 -6.69
N GLU A 19 7.75 8.98 -7.56
CA GLU A 19 6.41 8.54 -7.19
C GLU A 19 6.39 7.01 -7.20
N LEU A 20 6.16 6.39 -6.04
CA LEU A 20 6.08 4.95 -5.86
C LEU A 20 4.66 4.58 -5.48
N TYR A 21 4.07 3.60 -6.17
CA TYR A 21 2.69 3.19 -5.96
C TYR A 21 2.64 1.79 -5.37
N PHE A 22 1.95 1.66 -4.24
CA PHE A 22 1.85 0.47 -3.44
C PHE A 22 0.41 0.04 -3.25
N GLU A 23 0.16 -1.25 -3.40
CA GLU A 23 -1.12 -1.88 -3.06
C GLU A 23 -0.90 -2.95 -1.98
N GLU A 24 -1.78 -2.97 -0.99
CA GLU A 24 -1.71 -3.95 0.10
C GLU A 24 -1.91 -5.37 -0.43
N LYS A 25 -1.04 -6.29 0.00
CA LYS A 25 -1.08 -7.69 -0.40
C LYS A 25 -2.42 -8.33 -0.04
N GLU A 26 -2.80 -9.35 -0.80
CA GLU A 26 -4.01 -10.14 -0.53
C GLU A 26 -3.86 -11.11 0.65
N THR A 27 -2.63 -11.26 1.17
CA THR A 27 -2.38 -12.10 2.34
C THR A 27 -3.11 -11.55 3.55
N GLN A 28 -3.97 -12.38 4.11
CA GLN A 28 -4.68 -12.06 5.34
C GLN A 28 -3.67 -11.72 6.45
N PRO A 29 -3.88 -10.62 7.19
CA PRO A 29 -3.00 -10.30 8.31
C PRO A 29 -3.09 -11.40 9.36
N GLN A 30 -1.94 -11.81 9.89
CA GLN A 30 -1.84 -12.94 10.80
C GLN A 30 -2.63 -12.69 12.10
N GLU A 31 -2.80 -11.42 12.52
CA GLU A 31 -3.60 -11.09 13.71
C GLU A 31 -5.11 -11.37 13.55
N PHE A 32 -5.56 -11.59 12.32
CA PHE A 32 -6.96 -11.89 12.02
C PHE A 32 -7.14 -13.29 11.42
N SER A 33 -6.18 -14.21 11.58
CA SER A 33 -6.26 -15.58 11.05
C SER A 33 -7.54 -16.32 11.44
N ASP A 34 -8.11 -15.96 12.59
CA ASP A 34 -9.31 -16.59 13.15
C ASP A 34 -10.62 -16.09 12.51
N ARG A 35 -10.53 -15.10 11.61
CA ARG A 35 -11.68 -14.50 10.92
C ARG A 35 -11.69 -14.90 9.45
N SER A 36 -12.88 -15.02 8.86
CA SER A 36 -13.00 -15.25 7.41
C SER A 36 -13.07 -13.91 6.68
N LEU A 37 -11.91 -13.29 6.45
CA LEU A 37 -11.83 -12.00 5.78
C LEU A 37 -11.84 -12.16 4.26
N VAL A 38 -12.63 -11.34 3.57
CA VAL A 38 -12.58 -11.17 2.12
C VAL A 38 -12.08 -9.77 1.82
N SER A 39 -11.04 -9.66 0.98
CA SER A 39 -10.65 -8.37 0.46
C SER A 39 -11.46 -8.04 -0.80
N LYS A 40 -12.22 -6.95 -0.78
CA LYS A 40 -12.93 -6.44 -1.97
C LYS A 40 -12.60 -4.98 -2.20
N GLY A 41 -11.70 -4.75 -3.17
CA GLY A 41 -11.28 -3.41 -3.56
C GLY A 41 -10.43 -2.72 -2.50
N PHE A 42 -10.28 -1.39 -2.66
CA PHE A 42 -9.35 -0.59 -1.88
C PHE A 42 -10.03 0.62 -1.21
N HIS A 43 -9.49 1.04 -0.07
CA HIS A 43 -9.77 2.37 0.47
C HIS A 43 -9.23 3.46 -0.47
N LYS A 44 -9.59 4.73 -0.20
CA LYS A 44 -9.03 5.86 -0.94
C LYS A 44 -7.51 5.86 -0.79
N GLU A 45 -6.82 6.19 -1.88
CA GLU A 45 -5.36 6.31 -1.89
C GLU A 45 -4.91 7.36 -0.88
N VAL A 46 -3.84 7.04 -0.15
CA VAL A 46 -3.14 7.98 0.74
C VAL A 46 -1.78 8.28 0.11
N ILE A 47 -1.39 9.55 0.14
CA ILE A 47 -0.09 10.00 -0.37
C ILE A 47 0.75 10.41 0.83
N ILE A 48 1.92 9.78 0.97
CA ILE A 48 2.88 10.06 2.04
C ILE A 48 4.12 10.66 1.39
N GLN A 49 4.58 11.80 1.90
CA GLN A 49 5.87 12.34 1.53
C GLN A 49 6.95 11.76 2.44
N ASP A 50 8.01 11.23 1.84
CA ASP A 50 9.16 10.66 2.54
C ASP A 50 10.42 11.51 2.31
N PHE A 51 11.50 11.19 3.03
CA PHE A 51 12.78 11.86 2.89
C PHE A 51 13.28 11.82 1.44
N PRO A 52 13.87 12.92 0.95
CA PRO A 52 14.31 13.00 -0.42
C PRO A 52 15.41 11.98 -0.69
N LEU A 53 15.27 11.24 -1.79
CA LEU A 53 16.24 10.22 -2.21
C LEU A 53 17.05 10.77 -3.36
N ARG A 54 18.36 10.96 -3.15
CA ARG A 54 19.30 11.54 -4.13
C ARG A 54 18.82 12.88 -4.69
N GLY A 55 18.29 13.73 -3.83
CA GLY A 55 17.76 15.06 -4.21
C GLY A 55 16.38 15.05 -4.85
N LYS A 56 15.71 13.89 -4.94
CA LYS A 56 14.32 13.80 -5.46
C LYS A 56 13.35 13.65 -4.30
N PHE A 57 12.26 14.43 -4.31
CA PHE A 57 11.17 14.26 -3.36
C PHE A 57 10.49 12.91 -3.58
N VAL A 58 10.35 12.12 -2.53
CA VAL A 58 9.74 10.79 -2.61
C VAL A 58 8.28 10.89 -2.17
N PHE A 59 7.39 10.38 -3.01
CA PHE A 59 5.96 10.27 -2.73
C PHE A 59 5.55 8.81 -2.80
N LEU A 60 4.98 8.31 -1.72
CA LEU A 60 4.44 6.96 -1.60
C LEU A 60 2.92 7.05 -1.74
N HIS A 61 2.40 6.56 -2.85
CA HIS A 61 0.98 6.39 -3.10
C HIS A 61 0.56 5.01 -2.58
N VAL A 62 -0.21 4.95 -1.50
CA VAL A 62 -0.55 3.70 -0.81
C VAL A 62 -2.05 3.46 -0.86
N LYS A 63 -2.45 2.28 -1.34
CA LYS A 63 -3.82 1.79 -1.26
C LYS A 63 -3.90 0.58 -0.34
N ARG A 64 -4.81 0.66 0.63
CA ARG A 64 -5.11 -0.43 1.58
C ARG A 64 -6.34 -1.21 1.14
N ARG A 65 -6.34 -2.52 1.31
CA ARG A 65 -7.48 -3.38 0.98
C ARG A 65 -8.62 -3.13 1.95
N ARG A 66 -9.84 -3.18 1.41
CA ARG A 66 -11.05 -3.22 2.23
C ARG A 66 -11.30 -4.66 2.61
N TRP A 67 -11.13 -4.95 3.89
CA TRP A 67 -11.43 -6.25 4.47
C TRP A 67 -12.86 -6.25 4.98
N THR A 68 -13.62 -7.26 4.57
CA THR A 68 -14.97 -7.52 5.07
C THR A 68 -14.98 -8.89 5.73
N ASP A 69 -15.43 -8.95 6.97
CA ASP A 69 -15.66 -10.21 7.67
C ASP A 69 -16.89 -10.88 7.07
N LYS A 70 -16.79 -12.14 6.65
CA LYS A 70 -17.92 -12.92 6.14
C LYS A 70 -18.93 -13.29 7.23
N ASN A 71 -18.53 -13.23 8.49
CA ASN A 71 -19.34 -13.66 9.62
C ASN A 71 -20.11 -12.50 10.30
N ILE A 72 -20.10 -11.30 9.70
CA ILE A 72 -20.84 -10.10 10.16
C ILE A 72 -21.92 -9.75 9.14
#